data_AF-A0A9Y2NCA3-F1
#
_entry.id   AF-A0A9Y2NCA3-F1
#
_cell.length_a   1.000
_cell.length_b   1.000
_cell.length_c   1.000
_cell.angle_alpha   90.00
_cell.angle_beta   90.00
_cell.angle_gamma   90.00
#
_symmetry.space_group_name_H-M   'P 1'
#
loop_
_entity.id
_entity.type
_entity.pdbx_description
1 polymer ?
#
loop_
_entity_poly.entity_id
_entity_poly.type
_entity_poly.pdbx_seq_one_letter_code
_entity_poly.pdbx_strand_id
1 'polypeptide(L)'
;MSSRAHDDGSWRRSTLITHHLDHPPQVKALVDELYATLSENGSQDYETLIEAEYAGPGEQVEHYSFGDGVLSLVALPTRDAGTLRLTRLVYGGCTTHQIRQDLVARGLGSLAITWVYPPDAALAGDDE
;
A
#
# COMPACT_ATOMS: atom_id res chain seq x y z
N MET A 1 16.41 18.64 30.07
CA MET A 1 14.97 18.40 29.85
C MET A 1 14.86 17.34 28.77
N SER A 2 14.48 16.12 29.15
CA SER A 2 14.41 14.97 28.25
C SER A 2 13.04 14.93 27.56
N SER A 3 13.02 15.12 26.24
CA SER A 3 11.81 14.88 25.44
C SER A 3 11.90 13.50 24.80
N ARG A 4 11.17 12.55 25.37
CA ARG A 4 10.92 11.21 24.83
C ARG A 4 9.43 11.14 24.51
N ALA A 5 9.08 11.22 23.23
CA ALA A 5 7.77 10.93 22.64
C ALA A 5 7.99 11.01 21.11
N HIS A 6 7.61 10.11 20.22
CA HIS A 6 6.55 9.11 20.17
C HIS A 6 7.08 7.96 19.30
N ASP A 7 6.98 6.73 19.77
CA ASP A 7 6.99 5.55 18.91
C ASP A 7 5.75 4.76 19.30
N ASP A 8 4.60 5.30 18.91
CA ASP A 8 3.30 4.70 19.19
C ASP A 8 3.04 3.68 18.08
N GLY A 9 3.35 2.42 18.37
CA GLY A 9 3.11 1.22 17.55
C GLY A 9 1.63 0.91 17.31
N SER A 10 0.83 1.94 17.08
CA SER A 10 -0.62 1.92 16.82
C SER A 10 -0.98 1.07 15.60
N TRP A 11 -0.06 0.92 14.64
CA TRP A 11 -0.25 0.09 13.44
C TRP A 11 -0.46 -1.40 13.74
N ARG A 12 -0.15 -1.88 14.96
CA ARG A 12 -0.38 -3.28 15.36
C ARG A 12 -1.81 -3.60 15.80
N ARG A 13 -2.72 -2.61 15.88
CA ARG A 13 -4.04 -2.78 16.49
C ARG A 13 -5.25 -2.66 15.56
N SER A 14 -5.05 -2.52 14.26
CA SER A 14 -6.13 -2.79 13.31
C SER A 14 -6.27 -4.31 13.22
N THR A 15 -7.33 -4.85 13.80
CA THR A 15 -7.72 -6.27 13.76
C THR A 15 -8.14 -6.63 12.33
N LEU A 16 -7.18 -6.61 11.41
CA LEU A 16 -7.37 -6.95 10.02
C LEU A 16 -7.32 -8.47 9.93
N ILE A 17 -8.44 -9.09 10.30
CA ILE A 17 -8.61 -10.54 10.27
C ILE A 17 -8.64 -10.93 8.79
N THR A 18 -7.55 -11.54 8.33
CA THR A 18 -7.38 -11.95 6.93
C THR A 18 -8.21 -13.20 6.66
N HIS A 19 -9.53 -13.04 6.49
CA HIS A 19 -10.38 -14.10 5.97
C HIS A 19 -10.09 -14.26 4.47
N HIS A 20 -9.16 -15.16 4.14
CA HIS A 20 -8.81 -15.54 2.78
C HIS A 20 -9.88 -16.48 2.21
N LEU A 21 -10.97 -15.92 1.68
CA LEU A 21 -11.88 -16.66 0.81
C LEU A 21 -11.98 -15.88 -0.53
N ASP A 22 -11.63 -16.61 -1.59
CA ASP A 22 -11.67 -16.30 -3.03
C ASP A 22 -10.42 -15.72 -3.71
N HIS A 23 -9.76 -14.65 -3.25
CA HIS A 23 -8.50 -14.18 -3.90
C HIS A 23 -7.50 -13.54 -2.90
N PRO A 24 -6.19 -13.80 -3.04
CA PRO A 24 -5.16 -13.13 -2.24
C PRO A 24 -5.13 -11.63 -2.56
N PRO A 25 -4.74 -10.77 -1.60
CA PRO A 25 -4.63 -9.34 -1.86
C PRO A 25 -3.52 -9.07 -2.89
N GLN A 26 -3.69 -8.02 -3.68
CA GLN A 26 -2.69 -7.59 -4.63
C GLN A 26 -1.66 -6.69 -3.96
N VAL A 27 -0.40 -6.83 -4.34
CA VAL A 27 0.67 -5.92 -3.89
C VAL A 27 1.16 -5.12 -5.08
N LYS A 28 1.03 -3.80 -4.99
CA LYS A 28 1.44 -2.82 -6.00
C LYS A 28 2.57 -1.97 -5.43
N ALA A 29 3.66 -1.84 -6.17
CA ALA A 29 4.78 -0.98 -5.82
C ALA A 29 4.99 0.03 -6.93
N LEU A 30 4.79 1.31 -6.62
CA LEU A 30 5.06 2.39 -7.56
C LEU A 30 6.58 2.52 -7.69
N VAL A 31 7.07 2.64 -8.92
CA VAL A 31 8.46 3.05 -9.12
C VAL A 31 8.68 4.46 -8.61
N ASP A 32 9.91 4.76 -8.21
CA ASP A 32 10.28 6.02 -7.57
C ASP A 32 9.89 7.25 -8.41
N GLU A 33 10.02 7.16 -9.74
CA GLU A 33 9.62 8.22 -10.67
C GLU A 33 8.11 8.48 -10.61
N LEU A 34 7.27 7.44 -10.68
CA LEU A 34 5.82 7.58 -10.60
C LEU A 34 5.40 8.14 -9.23
N TYR A 35 6.02 7.65 -8.15
CA TYR A 35 5.76 8.17 -6.82
C TYR A 35 6.12 9.66 -6.71
N ALA A 36 7.26 10.08 -7.26
CA ALA A 36 7.68 11.48 -7.28
C ALA A 36 6.68 12.35 -8.06
N THR A 37 6.21 11.90 -9.22
CA THR A 37 5.20 12.61 -10.02
C THR A 37 3.88 12.75 -9.27
N LEU A 38 3.37 11.66 -8.70
CA LEU A 38 2.07 11.69 -8.00
C LEU A 38 2.11 12.51 -6.70
N SER A 39 3.28 12.62 -6.07
CA SER A 39 3.48 13.37 -4.82
C SER A 39 3.96 14.81 -5.02
N GLU A 40 4.14 15.27 -6.27
CA GLU A 40 4.67 16.61 -6.59
C GLU A 40 3.86 17.73 -5.93
N ASN A 41 2.53 17.58 -5.89
CA ASN A 41 1.62 18.56 -5.28
C ASN A 41 1.35 18.31 -3.79
N GLY A 42 2.01 17.31 -3.19
CA GLY A 42 1.91 16.96 -1.78
C GLY A 42 1.18 15.65 -1.51
N SER A 43 1.16 15.25 -0.23
CA SER A 43 0.63 13.94 0.19
C SER A 43 -0.87 13.80 -0.02
N GLN A 44 -1.66 14.86 0.16
CA GLN A 44 -3.11 14.80 0.00
C GLN A 44 -3.53 14.56 -1.45
N ASP A 45 -2.83 15.16 -2.41
CA ASP A 45 -3.09 14.96 -3.83
C ASP A 45 -2.66 13.55 -4.26
N TYR A 46 -1.52 13.08 -3.76
CA TYR A 46 -1.10 11.68 -3.92
C TYR A 46 -2.17 10.71 -3.39
N GLU A 47 -2.64 10.89 -2.16
CA GLU A 47 -3.64 10.03 -1.52
C GLU A 47 -4.94 10.01 -2.34
N THR A 48 -5.40 11.17 -2.81
CA THR A 48 -6.58 11.30 -3.67
C THR A 48 -6.42 10.53 -4.99
N LEU A 49 -5.25 10.61 -5.62
CA LEU A 49 -4.97 9.89 -6.87
C LEU A 49 -4.92 8.37 -6.64
N ILE A 50 -4.35 7.92 -5.52
CA ILE A 50 -4.30 6.49 -5.16
C ILE A 50 -5.71 5.96 -4.85
N GLU A 51 -6.53 6.72 -4.14
CA GLU A 51 -7.92 6.34 -3.89
C GLU A 51 -8.69 6.24 -5.21
N ALA A 52 -8.57 7.25 -6.09
CA ALA A 52 -9.25 7.26 -7.38
C ALA A 52 -8.86 6.08 -8.30
N GLU A 53 -7.60 5.67 -8.28
CA GLU A 53 -7.09 4.59 -9.13
C GLU A 53 -7.38 3.20 -8.56
N TYR A 54 -7.20 3.00 -7.25
CA TYR A 54 -7.15 1.67 -6.66
C TYR A 54 -8.38 1.28 -5.83
N ALA A 55 -9.20 2.24 -5.41
CA ALA A 55 -10.41 1.96 -4.65
C ALA A 55 -11.58 1.61 -5.57
N GLY A 56 -12.13 0.41 -5.37
CA GLY A 56 -13.39 0.00 -5.96
C GLY A 56 -14.61 0.45 -5.14
N PRO A 57 -15.83 0.26 -5.67
CA PRO A 57 -17.06 0.63 -4.98
C PRO A 57 -17.17 -0.02 -3.59
N GLY A 58 -17.27 0.82 -2.55
CA GLY A 58 -17.43 0.38 -1.16
C GLY A 58 -16.14 -0.08 -0.48
N GLU A 59 -14.99 -0.01 -1.15
CA GLU A 59 -13.70 -0.20 -0.51
C GLU A 59 -13.34 1.03 0.32
N GLN A 60 -12.62 0.78 1.41
CA GLN A 60 -12.04 1.80 2.29
C GLN A 60 -10.55 1.86 2.06
N VAL A 61 -10.00 3.07 2.07
CA VAL A 61 -8.56 3.31 1.93
C VAL A 61 -8.02 3.94 3.20
N GLU A 62 -6.92 3.38 3.70
CA GLU A 62 -6.15 3.95 4.81
C GLU A 62 -4.70 4.19 4.38
N HIS A 63 -4.19 5.39 4.62
CA HIS A 63 -2.83 5.79 4.27
C HIS A 63 -1.94 5.87 5.51
N TYR A 64 -0.70 5.37 5.38
CA TYR A 64 0.29 5.37 6.44
C TYR A 64 1.65 5.78 5.91
N SER A 65 2.37 6.62 6.66
CA SER A 65 3.79 6.80 6.44
C SER A 65 4.52 5.47 6.68
N PHE A 66 5.36 5.05 5.73
CA PHE A 66 6.07 3.79 5.79
C PHE A 66 7.49 3.93 5.24
N GLY A 67 8.48 3.86 6.13
CA GLY A 67 9.85 4.22 5.78
C GLY A 67 9.91 5.68 5.32
N ASP A 68 10.46 5.92 4.14
CA ASP A 68 10.53 7.24 3.49
C ASP A 68 9.31 7.52 2.59
N GLY A 69 8.40 6.56 2.48
CA GLY A 69 7.27 6.58 1.55
C GLY A 69 5.92 6.43 2.22
N VAL A 70 4.95 5.93 1.46
CA VAL A 70 3.55 5.76 1.89
C VAL A 70 3.07 4.35 1.55
N LEU A 71 2.36 3.74 2.50
CA LEU A 71 1.57 2.53 2.32
C LEU A 71 0.09 2.89 2.35
N SER A 72 -0.62 2.56 1.27
CA SER A 72 -2.08 2.62 1.20
C SER A 72 -2.66 1.21 1.32
N LEU A 73 -3.47 0.99 2.35
CA LEU A 73 -4.26 -0.23 2.54
C LEU A 73 -5.64 -0.04 1.91
N VAL A 74 -6.03 -0.90 0.99
CA VAL A 74 -7.38 -0.91 0.41
C VAL A 74 -8.09 -2.17 0.89
N ALA A 75 -9.25 -2.00 1.52
CA ALA A 75 -10.01 -3.10 2.10
C ALA A 75 -11.51 -2.98 1.89
N LEU A 76 -12.18 -4.11 1.69
CA LEU A 76 -13.63 -4.17 1.58
C LEU A 76 -14.24 -4.56 2.93
N PRO A 77 -15.28 -3.84 3.41
CA PRO A 77 -16.06 -4.27 4.56
C PRO A 77 -16.69 -5.64 4.31
N THR A 78 -16.55 -6.54 5.28
CA THR A 78 -17.23 -7.84 5.23
C THR A 78 -18.62 -7.74 5.88
N ARG A 79 -19.46 -8.76 5.68
CA ARG A 79 -20.80 -8.82 6.29
C ARG A 79 -20.75 -8.87 7.82
N ASP A 80 -19.63 -9.33 8.37
CA ASP A 80 -19.39 -9.34 9.80
C ASP A 80 -18.94 -7.95 10.26
N ALA A 81 -19.75 -7.34 11.12
CA ALA A 81 -19.52 -5.99 11.60
C ALA A 81 -18.12 -5.86 12.23
N GLY A 82 -17.33 -4.92 11.71
CA GLY A 82 -15.98 -4.63 12.20
C GLY A 82 -14.85 -5.45 11.57
N THR A 83 -15.15 -6.34 10.62
CA THR A 83 -14.12 -7.09 9.90
C THR A 83 -13.93 -6.54 8.48
N LEU A 84 -12.68 -6.20 8.15
CA LEU A 84 -12.26 -5.74 6.83
C LEU A 84 -11.48 -6.84 6.10
N ARG A 85 -11.77 -7.04 4.82
CA ARG A 85 -11.00 -7.90 3.94
C ARG A 85 -10.02 -7.03 3.14
N LEU A 86 -8.73 -7.22 3.38
CA LEU A 86 -7.69 -6.57 2.58
C LEU A 86 -7.77 -7.05 1.13
N THR A 87 -7.83 -6.10 0.20
CA THR A 87 -7.86 -6.38 -1.24
C THR A 87 -6.58 -5.91 -1.92
N ARG A 88 -5.98 -4.79 -1.50
CA ARG A 88 -4.74 -4.27 -2.08
C ARG A 88 -3.84 -3.62 -1.04
N LEU A 89 -2.54 -3.70 -1.32
CA LEU A 89 -1.47 -2.95 -0.69
C LEU A 89 -0.77 -2.15 -1.79
N VAL A 90 -0.74 -0.82 -1.66
CA VAL A 90 -0.05 0.06 -2.61
C VAL A 90 1.08 0.78 -1.89
N TYR A 91 2.31 0.55 -2.33
CA TYR A 91 3.52 1.15 -1.76
C TYR A 91 4.08 2.19 -2.72
N GLY A 92 4.28 3.42 -2.25
CA GLY A 92 4.97 4.49 -2.96
C GLY A 92 6.23 4.91 -2.21
N GLY A 93 7.34 5.15 -2.91
CA GLY A 93 8.60 5.59 -2.30
C GLY A 93 9.24 4.57 -1.34
N CYS A 94 8.98 3.27 -1.59
CA CYS A 94 9.43 2.19 -0.72
C CYS A 94 10.37 1.25 -1.46
N THR A 95 11.48 0.86 -0.83
CA THR A 95 12.39 -0.15 -1.38
C THR A 95 11.76 -1.54 -1.36
N THR A 96 12.20 -2.40 -2.29
CA THR A 96 11.80 -3.83 -2.32
C THR A 96 11.98 -4.51 -0.95
N HIS A 97 13.07 -4.19 -0.25
CA HIS A 97 13.37 -4.78 1.05
C HIS A 97 12.34 -4.36 2.12
N GLN A 98 12.00 -3.06 2.20
CA GLN A 98 10.97 -2.57 3.13
C GLN A 98 9.61 -3.22 2.85
N ILE A 99 9.21 -3.31 1.57
CA ILE A 99 7.95 -3.95 1.16
C ILE A 99 7.96 -5.42 1.60
N ARG A 100 9.04 -6.16 1.33
CA ARG A 100 9.15 -7.57 1.71
C ARG A 100 9.08 -7.78 3.22
N GLN A 101 9.71 -6.93 4.00
CA GLN A 101 9.66 -7.02 5.46
C GLN A 101 8.23 -6.81 5.99
N ASP A 102 7.51 -5.83 5.47
CA ASP A 102 6.11 -5.57 5.86
C ASP A 102 5.19 -6.73 5.46
N LEU A 103 5.32 -7.26 4.23
CA LEU A 103 4.56 -8.43 3.80
C LEU A 103 4.80 -9.63 4.72
N VAL A 104 6.06 -9.93 5.08
CA VAL A 104 6.37 -11.02 6.01
C VAL A 104 5.74 -10.77 7.38
N ALA A 105 5.83 -9.54 7.90
CA ALA A 105 5.23 -9.19 9.20
C ALA A 105 3.71 -9.34 9.23
N ARG A 106 3.03 -9.17 8.09
CA ARG A 106 1.58 -9.37 7.92
C ARG A 106 1.18 -10.81 7.61
N GLY A 107 2.13 -11.74 7.50
CA GLY A 107 1.86 -13.11 7.06
C GLY A 107 1.59 -13.25 5.55
N LEU A 108 1.93 -12.21 4.77
CA LEU A 108 1.73 -12.10 3.33
C LEU A 108 3.04 -12.22 2.54
N GLY A 109 4.11 -12.72 3.16
CA GLY A 109 5.47 -12.71 2.59
C GLY A 109 5.61 -13.43 1.24
N SER A 110 4.73 -14.37 0.93
CA SER A 110 4.70 -15.13 -0.32
C SER A 110 4.03 -14.40 -1.49
N LEU A 111 3.40 -13.24 -1.26
CA LEU A 111 2.71 -12.50 -2.33
C LEU A 111 3.70 -11.90 -3.33
N ALA A 112 3.32 -11.89 -4.60
CA ALA A 112 4.09 -11.24 -5.65
C ALA A 112 3.93 -9.72 -5.57
N ILE A 113 5.04 -8.99 -5.73
CA ILE A 113 5.04 -7.53 -5.85
C ILE A 113 4.93 -7.20 -7.34
N THR A 114 3.87 -6.48 -7.71
CA THR A 114 3.70 -5.95 -9.07
C THR A 114 4.19 -4.51 -9.10
N TRP A 115 5.19 -4.23 -9.93
CA TRP A 115 5.69 -2.87 -10.13
C TRP A 115 4.78 -2.07 -11.06
N VAL A 116 4.53 -0.82 -10.72
CA VAL A 116 3.68 0.11 -11.46
C VAL A 116 4.53 1.25 -11.95
N TYR A 117 4.48 1.46 -13.26
CA TYR A 117 5.26 2.44 -13.99
C TYR A 117 4.37 3.58 -14.47
N PRO A 118 4.91 4.78 -14.71
CA PRO A 118 4.16 5.82 -15.39
C PRO A 118 3.75 5.34 -16.81
N PRO A 119 2.65 5.86 -17.38
CA PRO A 119 2.12 5.40 -18.66
C PRO A 119 3.11 5.55 -19.82
N ASP A 120 4.03 6.51 -19.73
CA ASP A 120 5.05 6.78 -20.75
C ASP A 120 6.40 6.10 -20.47
N ALA A 121 6.47 5.20 -19.48
CA ALA A 121 7.69 4.46 -19.20
C ALA A 121 8.04 3.53 -20.36
N ALA A 122 9.25 3.69 -20.91
CA ALA A 122 9.83 2.68 -21.77
C ALA A 122 10.07 1.41 -20.95
N LEU A 123 9.18 0.41 -21.10
CA LEU A 123 9.41 -0.91 -20.55
C LEU A 123 10.60 -1.51 -21.30
N ALA A 124 11.73 -1.69 -20.61
CA ALA A 124 12.88 -2.36 -21.21
C ALA A 124 12.52 -3.84 -21.46
N GLY A 125 11.99 -4.14 -22.65
CA GLY A 125 11.52 -5.49 -22.95
C GLY A 125 10.85 -5.77 -24.31
N ASP A 126 10.79 -4.82 -25.26
CA ASP A 126 10.23 -5.06 -26.61
C ASP A 126 11.28 -4.88 -27.74
N ASP A 127 12.53 -5.25 -27.47
CA ASP A 127 13.55 -5.49 -28.51
C ASP A 127 13.87 -7.00 -28.51
N GLU A 128 13.13 -7.77 -29.31
CA GLU A 128 13.54 -9.08 -29.83
C GLU A 128 13.90 -8.96 -31.32
#